data_AF-A0A9X9PYX1-F1
#
_entry.id   AF-A0A9X9PYX1-F1
#
_cell.length_a   1.000
_cell.length_b   1.000
_cell.length_c   1.000
_cell.angle_alpha   90.00
_cell.angle_beta   90.00
_cell.angle_gamma   90.00
#
_symmetry.space_group_name_H-M   'P 1'
#
loop_
_entity.id
_entity.type
_entity.pdbx_description
1 polymer ?
#
loop_
_entity_poly.entity_id
_entity_poly.type
_entity_poly.pdbx_seq_one_letter_code
_entity_poly.pdbx_strand_id
1 'polypeptide(L)'
;MEPEINCSELCDSIPGQELDRSPLHDLCRTITSSHYSSKTISSLSPVLLGIVWTFLSCGLLLIVFFLGFTIRCRNNRIVKMSSPNLNIVTLLGSCLTYSSVYLFGIQDRDALVGGSMETLIQIRLSMLCIGTSLVFGPILGKSWRLYKVFTQRVPDKRVIIKDLQLLGLVAALVIADVILLVTWVLTDPIQCLQILGVSMTVTGRDVSCSLTSSHFCASRYPDVWIALVLVCKGLLLLYGAYLAGLTDHVSSPPVNQSLTIMVGVNLVVVAAGLLFVVTRYLHSWPNLVFGLTSGGIFVCTTTINCFIFIPQLKQWKAFEEENQTIRRMAKYFSTPSKGF
;
A
#
# COMPACT_ATOMS: atom_id res chain seq x y z
N MET A 1 -40.04 5.80 -13.79
CA MET A 1 -40.69 7.10 -13.55
C MET A 1 -40.55 7.39 -12.07
N GLU A 2 -39.43 8.00 -11.72
CA GLU A 2 -39.18 8.49 -10.36
C GLU A 2 -40.04 9.74 -10.12
N PRO A 3 -40.55 9.98 -8.90
CA PRO A 3 -41.32 11.17 -8.61
C PRO A 3 -40.39 12.37 -8.43
N GLU A 4 -40.64 13.45 -9.18
CA GLU A 4 -40.04 14.75 -8.95
C GLU A 4 -40.50 15.28 -7.58
N ILE A 5 -39.55 15.58 -6.71
CA ILE A 5 -39.81 16.22 -5.41
C ILE A 5 -40.13 17.69 -5.69
N ASN A 6 -41.42 18.02 -5.64
CA ASN A 6 -41.94 19.36 -5.87
C ASN A 6 -41.79 20.21 -4.60
N CYS A 7 -40.70 20.98 -4.49
CA CYS A 7 -40.38 21.80 -3.33
C CYS A 7 -41.33 23.00 -3.10
N SER A 8 -42.35 23.19 -3.93
CA SER A 8 -43.35 24.26 -3.74
C SER A 8 -44.23 24.07 -2.51
N GLU A 9 -44.54 22.84 -2.08
CA GLU A 9 -45.39 22.62 -0.90
C GLU A 9 -44.68 22.91 0.43
N LEU A 10 -43.35 22.83 0.47
CA LEU A 10 -42.60 23.05 1.72
C LEU A 10 -42.61 24.53 2.13
N CYS A 11 -42.75 25.46 1.18
CA CYS A 11 -42.78 26.89 1.44
C CYS A 11 -44.11 27.42 2.00
N ASP A 12 -45.22 26.69 1.82
CA ASP A 12 -46.55 27.16 2.26
C ASP A 12 -46.89 26.77 3.71
N SER A 13 -46.04 26.02 4.40
CA SER A 13 -46.34 25.43 5.71
C SER A 13 -45.86 26.21 6.94
N ILE A 14 -45.38 27.45 6.78
CA ILE A 14 -44.95 28.30 7.92
C ILE A 14 -46.00 29.39 8.17
N PRO A 15 -46.82 29.28 9.22
CA PRO A 15 -47.80 30.30 9.56
C PRO A 15 -47.14 31.47 10.29
N GLY A 16 -47.28 32.66 9.70
CA GLY A 16 -47.47 33.93 10.42
C GLY A 16 -46.26 34.55 11.12
N GLN A 17 -45.54 35.41 10.41
CA GLN A 17 -45.31 36.78 10.88
C GLN A 17 -44.93 37.69 9.70
N GLU A 18 -45.60 38.83 9.60
CA GLU A 18 -45.37 39.88 8.60
C GLU A 18 -43.89 40.30 8.56
N LEU A 19 -43.18 39.89 7.51
CA LEU A 19 -41.98 40.58 7.07
C LEU A 19 -41.90 40.55 5.54
N ASP A 20 -41.79 41.77 5.00
CA ASP A 20 -41.78 42.20 3.62
C ASP A 20 -41.40 41.12 2.57
N ARG A 21 -42.34 40.84 1.65
CA ARG A 21 -42.30 39.73 0.68
C ARG A 21 -41.56 40.08 -0.62
N SER A 22 -41.04 41.29 -0.74
CA SER A 22 -40.38 41.82 -1.94
C SER A 22 -38.91 41.38 -2.16
N PRO A 23 -38.02 41.23 -1.16
CA PRO A 23 -36.60 40.91 -1.40
C PRO A 23 -36.33 39.42 -1.67
N LEU A 24 -37.27 38.53 -1.35
CA LEU A 24 -37.11 37.07 -1.43
C LEU A 24 -37.31 36.54 -2.86
N HIS A 25 -38.19 37.19 -3.63
CA HIS A 25 -38.49 36.81 -5.01
C HIS A 25 -37.35 37.20 -5.97
N ASP A 26 -36.63 38.29 -5.68
CA ASP A 26 -35.43 38.69 -6.41
C ASP A 26 -34.23 37.79 -6.06
N LEU A 27 -34.14 37.28 -4.82
CA LEU A 27 -33.12 36.31 -4.43
C LEU A 27 -33.27 35.01 -5.25
N CYS A 28 -34.52 34.57 -5.47
CA CYS A 28 -34.81 33.35 -6.23
C CYS A 28 -34.52 33.52 -7.73
N ARG A 29 -34.83 34.69 -8.31
CA ARG A 29 -34.56 34.98 -9.74
C ARG A 29 -33.08 35.22 -10.05
N THR A 30 -32.30 35.72 -9.09
CA THR A 30 -30.84 35.89 -9.26
C THR A 30 -30.11 34.54 -9.25
N ILE A 31 -30.66 33.52 -8.58
CA ILE A 31 -30.11 32.16 -8.56
C ILE A 31 -30.23 31.47 -9.93
N THR A 32 -31.20 31.86 -10.78
CA THR A 32 -31.37 31.28 -12.12
C THR A 32 -30.42 31.81 -13.21
N SER A 33 -29.61 32.85 -12.95
CA SER A 33 -28.80 33.51 -14.00
C SER A 33 -27.28 33.44 -13.80
N SER A 34 -26.75 33.00 -12.66
CA SER A 34 -25.31 32.99 -12.42
C SER A 34 -24.67 31.65 -12.76
N HIS A 35 -24.02 31.62 -13.93
CA HIS A 35 -22.95 30.72 -14.37
C HIS A 35 -22.76 29.43 -13.54
N TYR A 36 -23.21 28.30 -14.10
CA TYR A 36 -22.98 26.95 -13.58
C TYR A 36 -21.49 26.60 -13.61
N SER A 37 -20.75 27.00 -12.57
CA SER A 37 -19.38 26.55 -12.33
C SER A 37 -19.43 25.45 -11.28
N SER A 38 -19.66 24.24 -11.76
CA SER A 38 -19.59 23.02 -10.94
C SER A 38 -18.13 22.82 -10.49
N LYS A 39 -17.80 23.30 -9.29
CA LYS A 39 -16.53 22.96 -8.63
C LYS A 39 -16.73 21.62 -7.92
N THR A 40 -16.57 20.56 -8.68
CA THR A 40 -16.65 19.17 -8.20
C THR A 40 -15.34 18.78 -7.52
N ILE A 41 -15.45 18.14 -6.35
CA ILE A 41 -14.40 17.51 -5.53
C ILE A 41 -13.60 18.48 -4.64
N SER A 42 -13.41 18.09 -3.38
CA SER A 42 -12.26 18.48 -2.55
C SER A 42 -10.97 18.01 -3.24
N SER A 43 -10.58 18.70 -4.31
CA SER A 43 -9.55 18.25 -5.24
C SER A 43 -8.23 18.02 -4.52
N LEU A 44 -7.67 16.81 -4.65
CA LEU A 44 -6.29 16.58 -4.24
C LEU A 44 -5.39 17.58 -4.96
N SER A 45 -4.42 18.14 -4.23
CA SER A 45 -3.47 19.07 -4.83
C SER A 45 -2.70 18.38 -5.98
N PRO A 46 -2.72 18.93 -7.20
CA PRO A 46 -2.00 18.33 -8.33
C PRO A 46 -0.48 18.28 -8.08
N VAL A 47 0.04 19.21 -7.27
CA VAL A 47 1.44 19.22 -6.84
C VAL A 47 1.74 18.01 -5.97
N LEU A 48 0.91 17.74 -4.97
CA LEU A 48 1.08 16.58 -4.08
C LEU A 48 1.02 15.27 -4.87
N LEU A 49 0.07 15.17 -5.79
CA LEU A 49 -0.10 14.00 -6.64
C LEU A 49 1.12 13.77 -7.54
N GLY A 50 1.66 14.84 -8.15
CA GLY A 50 2.91 14.77 -8.92
C GLY A 50 4.11 14.31 -8.08
N ILE A 51 4.25 14.83 -6.86
CA ILE A 51 5.30 14.39 -5.92
C ILE A 51 5.14 12.91 -5.58
N VAL A 52 3.93 12.46 -5.23
CA VAL A 52 3.68 11.05 -4.88
C VAL A 52 3.98 10.13 -6.07
N TRP A 53 3.51 10.47 -7.26
CA TRP A 53 3.75 9.67 -8.47
C TRP A 53 5.22 9.59 -8.87
N THR A 54 6.00 10.66 -8.69
CA THR A 54 7.45 10.62 -8.96
C THR A 54 8.17 9.69 -7.99
N PHE A 55 7.86 9.75 -6.69
CA PHE A 55 8.42 8.81 -5.71
C PHE A 55 8.02 7.36 -6.00
N LEU A 56 6.76 7.10 -6.31
CA LEU A 56 6.30 5.76 -6.69
C LEU A 56 6.98 5.23 -7.95
N SER A 57 7.19 6.08 -8.96
CA SER A 57 7.89 5.72 -10.18
C SER A 57 9.34 5.32 -9.88
N CYS A 58 10.02 6.08 -9.01
CA CYS A 58 11.35 5.74 -8.53
C CYS A 58 11.36 4.40 -7.77
N GLY A 59 10.38 4.17 -6.89
CA GLY A 59 10.21 2.89 -6.19
C GLY A 59 10.00 1.71 -7.15
N LEU A 60 9.22 1.89 -8.21
CA LEU A 60 8.99 0.86 -9.22
C LEU A 60 10.26 0.56 -10.02
N LEU A 61 11.04 1.58 -10.40
CA LEU A 61 12.34 1.39 -11.04
C LEU A 61 13.31 0.59 -10.15
N LEU A 62 13.34 0.86 -8.84
CA LEU A 62 14.13 0.08 -7.89
C LEU A 62 13.69 -1.38 -7.83
N ILE A 63 12.38 -1.67 -7.89
CA ILE A 63 11.85 -3.04 -7.94
C ILE A 63 12.34 -3.75 -9.21
N VAL A 64 12.24 -3.10 -10.38
CA VAL A 64 12.70 -3.68 -11.65
C VAL A 64 14.19 -3.97 -11.61
N PHE A 65 14.99 -3.06 -11.04
CA PHE A 65 16.42 -3.26 -10.84
C PHE A 65 16.72 -4.48 -9.95
N PHE A 66 16.09 -4.59 -8.78
CA PHE A 66 16.29 -5.73 -7.87
C PHE A 66 15.76 -7.05 -8.47
N LEU A 67 14.69 -7.00 -9.25
CA LEU A 67 14.16 -8.16 -9.97
C LEU A 67 15.15 -8.63 -11.04
N GLY A 68 15.67 -7.71 -11.86
CA GLY A 68 16.70 -7.98 -12.86
C GLY A 68 17.95 -8.58 -12.23
N PHE A 69 18.42 -8.01 -11.10
CA PHE A 69 19.52 -8.56 -10.33
C PHE A 69 19.23 -9.99 -9.82
N THR A 70 18.05 -10.21 -9.24
CA THR A 70 17.66 -11.53 -8.70
C THR A 70 17.61 -12.60 -9.78
N ILE A 71 17.07 -12.27 -10.96
CA ILE A 71 16.99 -13.18 -12.11
C ILE A 71 18.39 -13.45 -12.67
N ARG A 72 19.18 -12.40 -12.91
CA ARG A 72 20.51 -12.53 -13.52
C ARG A 72 21.48 -13.32 -12.63
N CYS A 73 21.44 -13.06 -11.33
CA CYS A 73 22.36 -13.65 -10.35
C CYS A 73 21.78 -14.90 -9.67
N ARG A 74 20.64 -15.45 -10.14
CA ARG A 74 19.95 -16.60 -9.54
C ARG A 74 20.85 -17.83 -9.34
N ASN A 75 21.81 -18.04 -10.23
CA ASN A 75 22.71 -19.18 -10.17
C ASN A 75 23.93 -18.97 -9.25
N ASN A 76 24.17 -17.74 -8.78
CA ASN A 76 25.28 -17.47 -7.87
C ASN A 76 24.95 -17.99 -6.45
N ARG A 77 25.97 -18.49 -5.74
CA ARG A 77 25.84 -19.14 -4.42
C ARG A 77 25.17 -18.22 -3.39
N ILE A 78 25.48 -16.93 -3.42
CA ILE A 78 24.95 -15.92 -2.47
C ILE A 78 23.43 -15.75 -2.67
N VAL A 79 22.99 -15.49 -3.90
CA VAL A 79 21.57 -15.30 -4.22
C VAL A 79 20.79 -16.59 -4.00
N LYS A 80 21.38 -17.74 -4.33
CA LYS A 80 20.78 -19.06 -4.09
C LYS A 80 20.52 -19.32 -2.60
N MET A 81 21.44 -18.94 -1.70
CA MET A 81 21.25 -19.06 -0.25
C MET A 81 20.10 -18.18 0.27
N SER A 82 19.83 -17.05 -0.39
CA SER A 82 18.74 -16.14 -0.01
C SER A 82 17.35 -16.57 -0.47
N SER A 83 17.20 -17.75 -1.11
CA SER A 83 15.96 -18.24 -1.73
C SER A 83 15.38 -17.26 -2.77
N PRO A 84 15.87 -17.30 -4.03
CA PRO A 84 15.52 -16.30 -5.05
C PRO A 84 14.03 -16.28 -5.39
N ASN A 85 13.33 -17.43 -5.33
CA ASN A 85 11.90 -17.48 -5.59
C ASN A 85 11.11 -16.65 -4.58
N LEU A 86 11.52 -16.65 -3.31
CA LEU A 86 10.88 -15.85 -2.26
C LEU A 86 11.21 -14.36 -2.39
N ASN A 87 12.43 -14.01 -2.83
CA ASN A 87 12.77 -12.62 -3.18
C ASN A 87 11.88 -12.09 -4.32
N ILE A 88 11.63 -12.91 -5.35
CA ILE A 88 10.75 -12.53 -6.46
C ILE A 88 9.33 -12.29 -5.96
N VAL A 89 8.80 -13.15 -5.07
CA VAL A 89 7.48 -12.97 -4.46
C VAL A 89 7.40 -11.67 -3.64
N THR A 90 8.43 -11.35 -2.86
CA THR A 90 8.50 -10.06 -2.12
C THR A 90 8.48 -8.85 -3.06
N LEU A 91 9.20 -8.91 -4.18
CA LEU A 91 9.21 -7.85 -5.19
C LEU A 91 7.84 -7.72 -5.89
N LEU A 92 7.17 -8.83 -6.17
CA LEU A 92 5.81 -8.84 -6.72
C LEU A 92 4.81 -8.19 -5.73
N GLY A 93 4.91 -8.53 -4.45
CA GLY A 93 4.12 -7.90 -3.39
C GLY A 93 4.35 -6.38 -3.33
N SER A 94 5.60 -5.96 -3.43
CA SER A 94 5.97 -4.53 -3.46
C SER A 94 5.41 -3.79 -4.68
N CYS A 95 5.36 -4.46 -5.83
CA CYS A 95 4.75 -3.92 -7.04
C CYS A 95 3.23 -3.74 -6.86
N LEU A 96 2.55 -4.70 -6.25
CA LEU A 96 1.12 -4.60 -5.92
C LEU A 96 0.84 -3.46 -4.92
N THR A 97 1.68 -3.29 -3.88
CA THR A 97 1.52 -2.19 -2.94
C THR A 97 1.68 -0.83 -3.62
N TYR A 98 2.68 -0.64 -4.50
CA TYR A 98 2.82 0.63 -5.23
C TYR A 98 1.68 0.87 -6.22
N SER A 99 1.21 -0.18 -6.90
CA SER A 99 0.06 -0.10 -7.79
C SER A 99 -1.19 0.35 -7.04
N SER A 100 -1.41 -0.13 -5.80
CA SER A 100 -2.51 0.33 -4.96
C SER A 100 -2.44 1.84 -4.68
N VAL A 101 -1.24 2.39 -4.43
CA VAL A 101 -1.05 3.83 -4.17
C VAL A 101 -1.29 4.67 -5.44
N TYR A 102 -0.87 4.18 -6.61
CA TYR A 102 -1.25 4.81 -7.87
C TYR A 102 -2.76 4.89 -8.03
N LEU A 103 -3.45 3.76 -7.78
CA LEU A 103 -4.90 3.73 -7.84
C LEU A 103 -5.53 4.69 -6.83
N PHE A 104 -5.00 4.83 -5.61
CA PHE A 104 -5.45 5.84 -4.64
C PHE A 104 -5.33 7.28 -5.15
N GLY A 105 -4.31 7.58 -5.96
CA GLY A 105 -4.09 8.92 -6.52
C GLY A 105 -4.99 9.26 -7.70
N ILE A 106 -5.55 8.24 -8.38
CA ILE A 106 -6.50 8.45 -9.50
C ILE A 106 -7.87 8.78 -8.89
N GLN A 107 -8.10 10.06 -8.58
CA GLN A 107 -9.43 10.56 -8.24
C GLN A 107 -10.18 10.80 -9.55
N ASP A 108 -11.16 9.93 -9.80
CA ASP A 108 -11.80 9.77 -11.08
C ASP A 108 -12.68 11.01 -11.37
N ARG A 109 -12.20 11.87 -12.27
CA ARG A 109 -12.87 13.09 -12.71
C ARG A 109 -13.94 12.79 -13.77
N ASP A 110 -13.93 11.58 -14.35
CA ASP A 110 -14.65 11.23 -15.57
C ASP A 110 -15.44 9.88 -15.52
N ALA A 111 -15.32 9.02 -14.50
CA ALA A 111 -16.15 7.80 -14.42
C ALA A 111 -17.56 8.09 -13.89
N LEU A 112 -18.43 8.49 -14.82
CA LEU A 112 -19.83 8.87 -14.66
C LEU A 112 -20.81 7.74 -14.23
N VAL A 113 -20.36 6.68 -13.57
CA VAL A 113 -21.24 5.54 -13.21
C VAL A 113 -20.91 5.05 -11.80
N GLY A 114 -21.86 5.23 -10.85
CA GLY A 114 -21.68 4.95 -9.42
C GLY A 114 -21.15 3.55 -9.03
N GLY A 115 -21.24 2.54 -9.92
CA GLY A 115 -20.67 1.21 -9.68
C GLY A 115 -19.14 1.10 -9.88
N SER A 116 -18.49 2.02 -10.61
CA SER A 116 -17.04 1.96 -10.84
C SER A 116 -16.22 2.41 -9.63
N MET A 117 -16.74 3.33 -8.82
CA MET A 117 -16.03 3.87 -7.64
C MET A 117 -15.93 2.85 -6.51
N GLU A 118 -17.03 2.14 -6.23
CA GLU A 118 -17.10 1.11 -5.18
C GLU A 118 -16.12 -0.02 -5.46
N THR A 119 -16.10 -0.51 -6.71
CA THR A 119 -15.18 -1.55 -7.16
C THR A 119 -13.73 -1.07 -7.13
N LEU A 120 -13.45 0.19 -7.50
CA LEU A 120 -12.12 0.77 -7.43
C LEU A 120 -11.59 0.84 -6.00
N ILE A 121 -12.40 1.26 -5.03
CA ILE A 121 -12.01 1.31 -3.60
C ILE A 121 -11.72 -0.10 -3.09
N GLN A 122 -12.53 -1.08 -3.47
CA GLN A 122 -12.33 -2.47 -3.10
C GLN A 122 -11.03 -3.04 -3.70
N ILE A 123 -10.73 -2.71 -4.96
CA ILE A 123 -9.48 -3.09 -5.62
C ILE A 123 -8.27 -2.45 -4.91
N ARG A 124 -8.35 -1.18 -4.53
CA ARG A 124 -7.28 -0.48 -3.81
C ARG A 124 -6.93 -1.18 -2.48
N LEU A 125 -7.95 -1.46 -1.66
CA LEU A 125 -7.80 -2.13 -0.37
C LEU A 125 -7.27 -3.56 -0.50
N SER A 126 -7.81 -4.32 -1.46
CA SER A 126 -7.40 -5.70 -1.71
C SER A 126 -5.94 -5.80 -2.19
N MET A 127 -5.52 -4.95 -3.13
CA MET A 127 -4.13 -4.90 -3.60
C MET A 127 -3.15 -4.57 -2.47
N LEU A 128 -3.51 -3.63 -1.59
CA LEU A 128 -2.69 -3.26 -0.43
C LEU A 128 -2.60 -4.41 0.59
N CYS A 129 -3.72 -5.05 0.89
CA CYS A 129 -3.79 -6.14 1.87
C CYS A 129 -3.02 -7.38 1.38
N ILE A 130 -3.23 -7.81 0.13
CA ILE A 130 -2.51 -8.93 -0.48
C ILE A 130 -1.03 -8.58 -0.68
N GLY A 131 -0.73 -7.36 -1.12
CA GLY A 131 0.63 -6.88 -1.35
C GLY A 131 1.48 -6.92 -0.08
N THR A 132 0.96 -6.42 1.04
CA THR A 132 1.66 -6.47 2.35
C THR A 132 1.98 -7.90 2.78
N SER A 133 1.07 -8.84 2.56
CA SER A 133 1.29 -10.26 2.83
C SER A 133 2.35 -10.90 1.94
N LEU A 134 2.37 -10.55 0.66
CA LEU A 134 3.40 -11.01 -0.28
C LEU A 134 4.78 -10.40 0.02
N VAL A 135 4.84 -9.24 0.69
CA VAL A 135 6.10 -8.67 1.18
C VAL A 135 6.57 -9.39 2.45
N PHE A 136 5.74 -9.48 3.48
CA PHE A 136 6.14 -10.02 4.78
C PHE A 136 6.19 -11.54 4.83
N GLY A 137 5.26 -12.24 4.18
CA GLY A 137 5.15 -13.71 4.19
C GLY A 137 6.46 -14.42 3.81
N PRO A 138 7.11 -14.07 2.68
CA PRO A 138 8.40 -14.67 2.31
C PRO A 138 9.53 -14.40 3.31
N ILE A 139 9.56 -13.22 3.93
CA ILE A 139 10.55 -12.85 4.94
C ILE A 139 10.37 -13.70 6.20
N LEU A 140 9.13 -13.84 6.67
CA LEU A 140 8.76 -14.69 7.81
C LEU A 140 9.09 -16.15 7.53
N GLY A 141 8.77 -16.65 6.32
CA GLY A 141 9.10 -18.00 5.92
C GLY A 141 10.61 -18.28 5.99
N LYS A 142 11.45 -17.34 5.55
CA LYS A 142 12.91 -17.50 5.62
C LYS A 142 13.40 -17.56 7.05
N SER A 143 12.92 -16.68 7.92
CA SER A 143 13.29 -16.69 9.34
C SER A 143 12.76 -17.93 10.07
N TRP A 144 11.57 -18.41 9.73
CA TRP A 144 11.05 -19.68 10.23
C TRP A 144 11.91 -20.87 9.83
N ARG A 145 12.32 -20.93 8.55
CA ARG A 145 13.26 -21.96 8.07
C ARG A 145 14.58 -21.89 8.83
N LEU A 146 15.11 -20.68 9.06
CA LEU A 146 16.34 -20.45 9.80
C LEU A 146 16.23 -20.97 11.23
N TYR A 147 15.18 -20.55 11.94
CA TYR A 147 14.85 -21.02 13.28
C TYR A 147 14.78 -22.55 13.34
N LYS A 148 14.02 -23.18 12.44
CA LYS A 148 13.90 -24.64 12.41
C LYS A 148 15.25 -25.33 12.20
N VAL A 149 16.07 -24.85 11.25
CA VAL A 149 17.37 -25.46 10.94
C VAL A 149 18.35 -25.36 12.11
N PHE A 150 18.32 -24.26 12.86
CA PHE A 150 19.25 -24.03 13.96
C PHE A 150 18.78 -24.59 15.31
N THR A 151 17.48 -24.55 15.60
CA THR A 151 16.89 -25.05 16.85
C THR A 151 16.60 -26.55 16.79
N GLN A 152 16.25 -27.11 15.64
CA GLN A 152 15.97 -28.55 15.48
C GLN A 152 17.17 -29.29 14.85
N ARG A 153 18.34 -29.25 15.49
CA ARG A 153 19.45 -30.18 15.19
C ARG A 153 19.08 -31.61 15.61
N VAL A 154 18.11 -32.22 14.94
CA VAL A 154 17.80 -33.65 15.11
C VAL A 154 18.75 -34.44 14.19
N PRO A 155 19.50 -35.46 14.68
CA PRO A 155 20.68 -35.98 13.98
C PRO A 155 20.41 -36.78 12.69
N ASP A 156 19.18 -37.17 12.36
CA ASP A 156 18.99 -38.30 11.43
C ASP A 156 18.16 -38.07 10.17
N LYS A 157 17.72 -36.84 9.89
CA LYS A 157 17.07 -36.54 8.60
C LYS A 157 17.17 -35.05 8.31
N ARG A 158 18.19 -34.64 7.56
CA ARG A 158 18.18 -33.33 6.88
C ARG A 158 17.05 -33.36 5.84
N VAL A 159 15.84 -33.06 6.26
CA VAL A 159 14.73 -32.81 5.33
C VAL A 159 15.13 -31.56 4.56
N ILE A 160 15.48 -31.74 3.29
CA ILE A 160 15.69 -30.63 2.34
C ILE A 160 14.33 -29.96 2.20
N ILE A 161 14.08 -28.94 3.02
CA ILE A 161 12.88 -28.10 2.92
C ILE A 161 12.99 -27.39 1.57
N LYS A 162 12.24 -27.89 0.59
CA LYS A 162 12.19 -27.30 -0.74
C LYS A 162 11.56 -25.92 -0.61
N ASP A 163 12.05 -24.94 -1.36
CA ASP A 163 11.47 -23.59 -1.47
C ASP A 163 9.96 -23.63 -1.80
N LEU A 164 9.47 -24.74 -2.40
CA LEU A 164 8.06 -25.00 -2.67
C LEU A 164 7.20 -25.09 -1.40
N GLN A 165 7.70 -25.68 -0.30
CA GLN A 165 6.96 -25.74 0.96
C GLN A 165 6.78 -24.35 1.57
N LEU A 166 7.81 -23.50 1.43
CA LEU A 166 7.79 -22.14 1.95
C LEU A 166 6.88 -21.24 1.10
N LEU A 167 6.90 -21.43 -0.22
CA LEU A 167 5.95 -20.80 -1.13
C LEU A 167 4.51 -21.23 -0.83
N GLY A 168 4.27 -22.50 -0.47
CA GLY A 168 2.96 -22.99 -0.03
C GLY A 168 2.45 -22.30 1.23
N LEU A 169 3.33 -22.04 2.22
CA LEU A 169 2.96 -21.26 3.41
C LEU A 169 2.57 -19.82 3.06
N VAL A 170 3.33 -19.16 2.18
CA VAL A 170 2.99 -17.81 1.70
C VAL A 170 1.67 -17.81 0.94
N ALA A 171 1.42 -18.81 0.09
CA ALA A 171 0.16 -18.94 -0.62
C ALA A 171 -1.03 -19.12 0.34
N ALA A 172 -0.89 -19.94 1.39
CA ALA A 172 -1.92 -20.12 2.41
C ALA A 172 -2.26 -18.81 3.13
N LEU A 173 -1.25 -17.99 3.44
CA LEU A 173 -1.42 -16.67 4.05
C LEU A 173 -2.19 -15.72 3.11
N VAL A 174 -1.86 -15.71 1.82
CA VAL A 174 -2.59 -14.91 0.82
C VAL A 174 -4.01 -15.41 0.62
N ILE A 175 -4.24 -16.72 0.64
CA ILE A 175 -5.59 -17.30 0.57
C ILE A 175 -6.44 -16.83 1.77
N ALA A 176 -5.85 -16.78 2.97
CA ALA A 176 -6.54 -16.27 4.15
C ALA A 176 -6.95 -14.79 3.98
N ASP A 177 -6.06 -13.94 3.43
CA ASP A 177 -6.41 -12.56 3.10
C ASP A 177 -7.54 -12.47 2.06
N VAL A 178 -7.49 -13.30 1.01
CA VAL A 178 -8.54 -13.32 -0.02
C VAL A 178 -9.87 -13.74 0.58
N ILE A 179 -9.90 -14.76 1.45
CA ILE A 179 -11.12 -15.18 2.15
C ILE A 179 -11.65 -14.04 3.02
N LEU A 180 -10.79 -13.36 3.77
CA LEU A 180 -11.18 -12.21 4.60
C LEU A 180 -11.80 -11.09 3.76
N LEU A 181 -11.14 -10.73 2.65
CA LEU A 181 -11.61 -9.67 1.74
C LEU A 181 -12.92 -10.06 1.03
N VAL A 182 -13.03 -11.30 0.55
CA VAL A 182 -14.27 -11.79 -0.07
C VAL A 182 -15.41 -11.80 0.94
N THR A 183 -15.15 -12.20 2.19
CA THR A 183 -16.15 -12.14 3.25
C THR A 183 -16.62 -10.70 3.49
N TRP A 184 -15.70 -9.73 3.51
CA TRP A 184 -16.05 -8.31 3.60
C TRP A 184 -16.94 -7.88 2.43
N VAL A 185 -16.54 -8.17 1.18
CA VAL A 185 -17.32 -7.80 -0.02
C VAL A 185 -18.75 -8.36 0.03
N LEU A 186 -18.90 -9.62 0.44
CA LEU A 186 -20.18 -10.32 0.41
C LEU A 186 -21.12 -9.93 1.55
N THR A 187 -20.58 -9.61 2.73
CA THR A 187 -21.39 -9.34 3.92
C THR A 187 -21.69 -7.86 4.13
N ASP A 188 -20.75 -6.99 3.77
CA ASP A 188 -20.86 -5.54 3.95
C ASP A 188 -20.18 -4.82 2.76
N PRO A 189 -20.85 -4.78 1.58
CA PRO A 189 -20.31 -4.10 0.41
C PRO A 189 -20.17 -2.60 0.66
N ILE A 190 -19.13 -2.00 0.09
CA ILE A 190 -18.89 -0.56 0.17
C ILE A 190 -19.96 0.14 -0.67
N GLN A 191 -20.73 1.04 -0.05
CA GLN A 191 -21.75 1.83 -0.73
C GLN A 191 -21.29 3.29 -0.82
N CYS A 192 -21.44 3.90 -2.00
CA CYS A 192 -21.13 5.30 -2.22
C CYS A 192 -22.39 6.17 -2.13
N LEU A 193 -22.46 7.05 -1.12
CA LEU A 193 -23.49 8.09 -1.02
C LEU A 193 -23.01 9.41 -1.63
N GLN A 194 -23.88 10.06 -2.40
CA GLN A 194 -23.64 11.42 -2.89
C GLN A 194 -24.20 12.43 -1.89
N ILE A 195 -23.35 13.26 -1.30
CA ILE A 195 -23.72 14.35 -0.39
C ILE A 195 -23.62 15.67 -1.17
N LEU A 196 -24.76 16.33 -1.36
CA LEU A 196 -24.84 17.69 -1.91
C LEU A 196 -24.59 18.71 -0.79
N GLY A 197 -23.45 19.39 -0.84
CA GLY A 197 -23.18 20.58 -0.04
C GLY A 197 -23.56 21.83 -0.84
N VAL A 198 -24.31 22.74 -0.23
CA VAL A 198 -24.61 24.06 -0.81
C VAL A 198 -23.78 25.10 -0.07
N SER A 199 -22.81 25.70 -0.74
CA SER A 199 -22.02 26.81 -0.18
C SER A 199 -22.31 28.11 -0.94
N MET A 200 -22.86 29.10 -0.25
CA MET A 200 -23.02 30.46 -0.77
C MET A 200 -21.75 31.27 -0.49
N THR A 201 -21.08 31.73 -1.55
CA THR A 201 -19.97 32.69 -1.43
C THR A 201 -20.46 34.06 -1.90
N VAL A 202 -20.54 35.00 -0.95
CA VAL A 202 -20.87 36.40 -1.25
C VAL A 202 -19.58 37.15 -1.57
N THR A 203 -19.32 37.38 -2.85
CA THR A 203 -18.22 38.24 -3.32
C THR A 203 -18.79 39.56 -3.81
N GLY A 204 -18.85 40.55 -2.92
CA GLY A 204 -19.34 41.89 -3.27
C GLY A 204 -20.85 41.95 -3.49
N ARG A 205 -21.30 42.29 -4.72
CA ARG A 205 -22.73 42.45 -5.10
C ARG A 205 -23.36 41.20 -5.74
N ASP A 206 -22.57 40.17 -6.03
CA ASP A 206 -23.06 38.94 -6.65
C ASP A 206 -23.02 37.78 -5.65
N VAL A 207 -24.18 37.18 -5.38
CA VAL A 207 -24.30 35.95 -4.60
C VAL A 207 -24.05 34.77 -5.55
N SER A 208 -22.87 34.16 -5.46
CA SER A 208 -22.58 32.93 -6.20
C SER A 208 -22.92 31.73 -5.32
N CYS A 209 -23.93 30.95 -5.72
CA CYS A 209 -24.30 29.70 -5.08
C CYS A 209 -23.45 28.58 -5.72
N SER A 210 -22.51 28.01 -4.96
CA SER A 210 -21.71 26.88 -5.43
C SER A 210 -22.28 25.59 -4.82
N LEU A 211 -22.83 24.73 -5.67
CA LEU A 211 -23.19 23.36 -5.31
C LEU A 211 -21.92 22.51 -5.34
N THR A 212 -21.49 22.01 -4.19
CA THR A 212 -20.41 21.04 -4.07
C THR A 212 -21.00 19.64 -3.90
N SER A 213 -20.93 18.81 -4.95
CA SER A 213 -21.25 17.38 -4.83
C SER A 213 -20.02 16.63 -4.32
N SER A 214 -20.14 15.98 -3.16
CA SER A 214 -19.10 15.13 -2.58
C SER A 214 -19.60 13.69 -2.52
N HIS A 215 -18.83 12.75 -3.06
CA HIS A 215 -19.13 11.32 -2.95
C HIS A 215 -18.38 10.74 -1.75
N PHE A 216 -19.13 10.16 -0.81
CA PHE A 216 -18.60 9.49 0.37
C PHE A 216 -18.87 7.98 0.24
N CYS A 217 -17.82 7.17 0.20
CA CYS A 217 -17.94 5.73 0.06
C CYS A 217 -17.51 5.05 1.35
N ALA A 218 -18.43 4.32 1.97
CA ALA A 218 -18.18 3.61 3.21
C ALA A 218 -18.98 2.30 3.28
N SER A 219 -18.40 1.33 3.97
CA SER A 219 -19.07 0.14 4.47
C SER A 219 -20.07 0.53 5.58
N ARG A 220 -21.01 -0.34 5.94
CA ARG A 220 -21.88 -0.10 7.12
C ARG A 220 -21.10 -0.19 8.43
N TYR A 221 -20.09 -1.06 8.50
CA TYR A 221 -19.23 -1.26 9.66
C TYR A 221 -17.73 -1.21 9.30
N PRO A 222 -17.22 -0.06 8.78
CA PRO A 222 -15.86 0.02 8.24
C PRO A 222 -14.81 -0.19 9.35
N ASP A 223 -15.07 0.32 10.55
CA ASP A 223 -14.16 0.20 11.69
C ASP A 223 -13.95 -1.26 12.12
N VAL A 224 -14.99 -2.09 12.05
CA VAL A 224 -14.92 -3.51 12.43
C VAL A 224 -14.03 -4.27 11.45
N TRP A 225 -14.22 -4.06 10.15
CA TRP A 225 -13.40 -4.70 9.11
C TRP A 225 -11.96 -4.24 9.14
N ILE A 226 -11.73 -2.93 9.28
CA ILE A 226 -10.38 -2.37 9.40
C ILE A 226 -9.69 -2.91 10.66
N ALA A 227 -10.38 -2.95 11.80
CA ALA A 227 -9.85 -3.52 13.04
C ALA A 227 -9.51 -5.00 12.88
N LEU A 228 -10.37 -5.78 12.22
CA LEU A 228 -10.13 -7.21 11.96
C LEU A 228 -8.88 -7.42 11.09
N VAL A 229 -8.72 -6.65 10.02
CA VAL A 229 -7.51 -6.68 9.18
C VAL A 229 -6.27 -6.28 9.99
N LEU A 230 -6.35 -5.20 10.78
CA LEU A 230 -5.23 -4.72 11.59
C LEU A 230 -4.81 -5.74 12.65
N VAL A 231 -5.75 -6.43 13.30
CA VAL A 231 -5.47 -7.50 14.27
C VAL A 231 -4.80 -8.69 13.57
N CYS A 232 -5.33 -9.14 12.43
CA CYS A 232 -4.75 -10.25 11.67
C CYS A 232 -3.30 -9.94 11.24
N LYS A 233 -3.06 -8.75 10.70
CA LYS A 233 -1.73 -8.29 10.28
C LYS A 233 -0.82 -8.05 11.49
N GLY A 234 -1.35 -7.51 12.58
CA GLY A 234 -0.63 -7.29 13.83
C GLY A 234 -0.10 -8.58 14.44
N LEU A 235 -0.94 -9.64 14.49
CA LEU A 235 -0.52 -10.96 14.94
C LEU A 235 0.58 -11.55 14.05
N LEU A 236 0.47 -11.37 12.74
CA LEU A 236 1.50 -11.79 11.78
C LEU A 236 2.84 -11.07 12.05
N LEU A 237 2.81 -9.76 12.24
CA LEU A 237 3.99 -8.95 12.53
C LEU A 237 4.60 -9.29 13.90
N LEU A 238 3.77 -9.53 14.91
CA LEU A 238 4.21 -9.95 16.25
C LEU A 238 4.91 -11.31 16.20
N TYR A 239 4.34 -12.28 15.48
CA TYR A 239 4.97 -13.57 15.23
C TYR A 239 6.31 -13.40 14.50
N GLY A 240 6.39 -12.47 13.55
CA GLY A 240 7.65 -12.09 12.90
C GLY A 240 8.70 -11.54 13.85
N ALA A 241 8.32 -10.58 14.70
CA ALA A 241 9.21 -10.02 15.70
C ALA A 241 9.71 -11.08 16.69
N TYR A 242 8.83 -12.00 17.09
CA TYR A 242 9.19 -13.16 17.91
C TYR A 242 10.24 -14.05 17.23
N LEU A 243 10.03 -14.41 15.96
CA LEU A 243 11.02 -15.18 15.19
C LEU A 243 12.34 -14.43 15.01
N ALA A 244 12.28 -13.12 14.75
CA ALA A 244 13.47 -12.29 14.61
C ALA A 244 14.33 -12.35 15.88
N GLY A 245 13.72 -12.20 17.06
CA GLY A 245 14.42 -12.31 18.34
C GLY A 245 15.07 -13.68 18.58
N LEU A 246 14.40 -14.77 18.15
CA LEU A 246 14.98 -16.12 18.24
C LEU A 246 16.16 -16.35 17.29
N THR A 247 16.20 -15.66 16.16
CA THR A 247 17.25 -15.83 15.13
C THR A 247 18.41 -14.85 15.23
N ASP A 248 18.31 -13.82 16.07
CA ASP A 248 19.22 -12.67 16.07
C ASP A 248 20.69 -13.03 16.36
N HIS A 249 20.90 -13.97 17.29
CA HIS A 249 22.23 -14.40 17.74
C HIS A 249 22.88 -15.49 16.86
N VAL A 250 22.15 -15.99 15.84
CA VAL A 250 22.50 -17.28 15.22
C VAL A 250 23.19 -17.13 13.86
N SER A 251 23.06 -15.98 13.19
CA SER A 251 23.64 -15.78 11.84
C SER A 251 23.81 -14.30 11.49
N SER A 252 24.67 -13.98 10.52
CA SER A 252 24.85 -12.63 9.97
C SER A 252 24.06 -12.44 8.65
N PRO A 253 23.76 -11.18 8.25
CA PRO A 253 23.19 -10.89 6.93
C PRO A 253 24.08 -11.47 5.82
N PRO A 254 23.54 -12.12 4.78
CA PRO A 254 22.19 -11.98 4.21
C PRO A 254 21.24 -13.12 4.62
N VAL A 255 21.74 -14.08 5.40
CA VAL A 255 21.01 -15.27 5.82
C VAL A 255 20.12 -14.93 7.01
N ASN A 256 20.65 -14.12 7.95
CA ASN A 256 19.85 -13.55 9.00
C ASN A 256 19.16 -12.27 8.53
N GLN A 257 17.82 -12.29 8.57
CA GLN A 257 16.96 -11.16 8.22
C GLN A 257 16.26 -10.58 9.46
N SER A 258 16.72 -10.89 10.68
CA SER A 258 16.15 -10.39 11.96
C SER A 258 16.07 -8.86 11.98
N LEU A 259 17.14 -8.17 11.60
CA LEU A 259 17.19 -6.71 11.52
C LEU A 259 16.14 -6.16 10.54
N THR A 260 16.01 -6.77 9.36
CA THR A 260 15.00 -6.37 8.36
C THR A 260 13.59 -6.53 8.92
N ILE A 261 13.30 -7.64 9.63
CA ILE A 261 12.00 -7.87 10.24
C ILE A 261 11.74 -6.85 11.34
N MET A 262 12.69 -6.62 12.25
CA MET A 262 12.52 -5.66 13.35
C MET A 262 12.29 -4.23 12.83
N VAL A 263 13.13 -3.78 11.89
CA VAL A 263 12.97 -2.45 11.28
C VAL A 263 11.64 -2.37 10.53
N GLY A 264 11.28 -3.40 9.76
CA GLY A 264 10.03 -3.46 9.02
C GLY A 264 8.79 -3.42 9.92
N VAL A 265 8.76 -4.22 10.99
CA VAL A 265 7.67 -4.25 11.98
C VAL A 265 7.53 -2.88 12.64
N ASN A 266 8.62 -2.28 13.13
CA ASN A 266 8.57 -0.97 13.77
C ASN A 266 8.06 0.12 12.82
N LEU A 267 8.55 0.13 11.58
CA LEU A 267 8.17 1.13 10.59
C LEU A 267 6.68 1.02 10.22
N VAL A 268 6.18 -0.21 10.04
CA VAL A 268 4.76 -0.45 9.75
C VAL A 268 3.87 -0.12 10.94
N VAL A 269 4.25 -0.47 12.17
CA VAL A 269 3.47 -0.13 13.38
C VAL A 269 3.39 1.39 13.55
N VAL A 270 4.51 2.11 13.40
CA VAL A 270 4.54 3.58 13.48
C VAL A 270 3.69 4.20 12.37
N ALA A 271 3.85 3.75 11.11
CA ALA A 271 3.05 4.26 10.00
C ALA A 271 1.56 3.99 10.20
N ALA A 272 1.17 2.76 10.55
CA ALA A 272 -0.24 2.40 10.79
C ALA A 272 -0.83 3.18 11.97
N GLY A 273 -0.09 3.36 13.06
CA GLY A 273 -0.52 4.14 14.21
C GLY A 273 -0.73 5.62 13.87
N LEU A 274 0.20 6.23 13.13
CA LEU A 274 0.05 7.60 12.63
C LEU A 274 -1.16 7.74 11.70
N LEU A 275 -1.35 6.79 10.78
CA LEU A 275 -2.48 6.79 9.85
C LEU A 275 -3.81 6.64 10.57
N PHE A 276 -3.88 5.81 11.60
CA PHE A 276 -5.09 5.65 12.42
C PHE A 276 -5.47 6.98 13.11
N VAL A 277 -4.50 7.64 13.74
CA VAL A 277 -4.72 8.94 14.40
C VAL A 277 -5.17 9.99 13.38
N VAL A 278 -4.45 10.13 12.26
CA VAL A 278 -4.75 11.15 11.24
C VAL A 278 -6.10 10.91 10.59
N THR A 279 -6.44 9.66 10.27
CA THR A 279 -7.75 9.33 9.67
C THR A 279 -8.89 9.60 10.65
N ARG A 280 -8.69 9.41 11.96
CA ARG A 280 -9.72 9.64 12.98
C ARG A 280 -9.96 11.12 13.28
N TYR A 281 -8.89 11.90 13.41
CA TYR A 281 -8.97 13.29 13.90
C TYR A 281 -8.87 14.34 12.79
N LEU A 282 -8.22 14.02 11.66
CA LEU A 282 -7.94 14.97 10.57
C LEU A 282 -8.61 14.53 9.26
N HIS A 283 -9.73 13.82 9.35
CA HIS A 283 -10.49 13.34 8.18
C HIS A 283 -10.90 14.47 7.23
N SER A 284 -11.13 15.69 7.75
CA SER A 284 -11.47 16.88 6.97
C SER A 284 -10.35 17.38 6.04
N TRP A 285 -9.13 16.84 6.16
CA TRP A 285 -7.95 17.25 5.39
C TRP A 285 -7.48 16.13 4.43
N PRO A 286 -8.15 15.94 3.27
CA PRO A 286 -7.88 14.81 2.38
C PRO A 286 -6.46 14.79 1.82
N ASN A 287 -5.86 15.96 1.56
CA ASN A 287 -4.46 16.08 1.13
C ASN A 287 -3.49 15.50 2.17
N LEU A 288 -3.74 15.75 3.46
CA LEU A 288 -2.89 15.25 4.54
C LEU A 288 -3.02 13.74 4.69
N VAL A 289 -4.26 13.23 4.71
CA VAL A 289 -4.55 11.78 4.80
C VAL A 289 -3.91 11.04 3.62
N PHE A 290 -4.09 11.54 2.40
CA PHE A 290 -3.50 10.93 1.20
C PHE A 290 -1.98 10.98 1.22
N GLY A 291 -1.38 12.14 1.53
CA GLY A 291 0.07 12.31 1.57
C GLY A 291 0.74 11.41 2.61
N LEU A 292 0.16 11.29 3.81
CA LEU A 292 0.69 10.41 4.85
C LEU A 292 0.47 8.92 4.52
N THR A 293 -0.68 8.55 3.94
CA THR A 293 -0.95 7.16 3.55
C THR A 293 0.02 6.70 2.47
N SER A 294 0.13 7.47 1.39
CA SER A 294 1.03 7.17 0.27
C SER A 294 2.51 7.21 0.68
N GLY A 295 2.91 8.24 1.43
CA GLY A 295 4.27 8.37 1.95
C GLY A 295 4.65 7.25 2.92
N GLY A 296 3.76 6.88 3.84
CA GLY A 296 3.96 5.77 4.77
C GLY A 296 4.16 4.44 4.04
N ILE A 297 3.31 4.13 3.06
CA ILE A 297 3.44 2.91 2.24
C ILE A 297 4.76 2.91 1.47
N PHE A 298 5.11 4.04 0.85
CA PHE A 298 6.35 4.19 0.09
C PHE A 298 7.60 3.97 0.96
N VAL A 299 7.68 4.66 2.10
CA VAL A 299 8.81 4.57 3.03
C VAL A 299 8.93 3.16 3.60
N CYS A 300 7.82 2.54 4.04
CA CYS A 300 7.81 1.17 4.54
C CYS A 300 8.35 0.18 3.51
N THR A 301 7.76 0.19 2.31
CA THR A 301 8.05 -0.78 1.25
C THR A 301 9.47 -0.61 0.70
N THR A 302 9.90 0.63 0.46
CA THR A 302 11.25 0.93 -0.03
C THR A 302 12.30 0.50 0.98
N THR A 303 12.09 0.82 2.26
CA THR A 303 13.03 0.45 3.33
C THR A 303 13.18 -1.06 3.42
N ILE A 304 12.07 -1.81 3.48
CA ILE A 304 12.11 -3.28 3.54
C ILE A 304 12.88 -3.86 2.35
N ASN A 305 12.59 -3.41 1.13
CA ASN A 305 13.30 -3.87 -0.07
C ASN A 305 14.81 -3.55 0.00
N CYS A 306 15.17 -2.33 0.37
CA CYS A 306 16.56 -1.93 0.51
C CYS A 306 17.30 -2.81 1.54
N PHE A 307 16.71 -3.07 2.69
CA PHE A 307 17.32 -3.93 3.72
C PHE A 307 17.46 -5.40 3.27
N ILE A 308 16.60 -5.89 2.38
CA ILE A 308 16.72 -7.25 1.81
C ILE A 308 17.82 -7.31 0.75
N PHE A 309 17.82 -6.37 -0.21
CA PHE A 309 18.61 -6.48 -1.44
C PHE A 309 19.97 -5.79 -1.37
N ILE A 310 20.14 -4.71 -0.60
CA ILE A 310 21.45 -4.01 -0.48
C ILE A 310 22.53 -4.92 0.10
N PRO A 311 22.30 -5.68 1.19
CA PRO A 311 23.32 -6.61 1.70
C PRO A 311 23.68 -7.69 0.69
N GLN A 312 22.69 -8.20 -0.07
CA GLN A 312 22.91 -9.20 -1.12
C GLN A 312 23.78 -8.64 -2.26
N LEU A 313 23.52 -7.41 -2.70
CA LEU A 313 24.30 -6.72 -3.73
C LEU A 313 25.74 -6.48 -3.28
N LYS A 314 25.94 -6.00 -2.05
CA LYS A 314 27.27 -5.73 -1.50
C LYS A 314 28.13 -7.00 -1.42
N GLN A 315 27.55 -8.09 -0.94
CA GLN A 315 28.25 -9.37 -0.85
C GLN A 315 28.50 -10.01 -2.21
N TRP A 316 27.53 -9.90 -3.12
CA TRP A 316 27.71 -10.35 -4.49
C TRP A 316 28.89 -9.64 -5.18
N LYS A 317 28.99 -8.32 -5.01
CA LYS A 317 30.09 -7.53 -5.57
C LYS A 317 31.44 -7.94 -5.00
N ALA A 318 31.54 -8.10 -3.67
CA ALA A 318 32.76 -8.55 -3.01
C ALA A 318 33.20 -9.95 -3.48
N PHE A 319 32.26 -10.88 -3.64
CA PHE A 319 32.55 -12.22 -4.14
C PHE A 319 33.02 -12.23 -5.60
N GLU A 320 32.43 -11.37 -6.44
CA GLU A 320 32.86 -11.24 -7.84
C GLU A 320 34.28 -10.66 -7.95
N GLU A 321 34.61 -9.67 -7.12
CA GLU A 321 35.96 -9.08 -7.04
C GLU A 321 37.01 -10.11 -6.58
N GLU A 322 36.68 -10.94 -5.58
CA GLU A 322 37.54 -12.03 -5.12
C GLU A 322 37.74 -13.10 -6.21
N ASN A 323 36.66 -13.54 -6.86
CA ASN A 323 36.71 -14.54 -7.92
C ASN A 323 37.52 -14.07 -9.14
N GLN A 324 37.41 -12.78 -9.51
CA GLN A 324 38.25 -12.18 -10.55
C GLN A 324 39.73 -12.16 -10.14
N THR A 325 40.03 -11.89 -8.87
CA THR A 325 41.40 -11.90 -8.34
C THR A 325 41.99 -13.31 -8.39
N ILE A 326 41.24 -14.33 -7.95
CA ILE A 326 41.65 -15.75 -8.01
C ILE A 326 41.88 -16.17 -9.48
N ARG A 327 40.99 -15.80 -10.41
CA ARG A 327 41.18 -16.09 -11.84
C ARG A 327 42.44 -15.44 -12.42
N ARG A 328 42.75 -14.20 -12.02
CA ARG A 328 43.98 -13.52 -12.43
C ARG A 328 45.21 -14.25 -11.88
N MET A 329 45.22 -14.61 -10.59
CA MET A 329 46.29 -15.40 -9.98
C MET A 329 46.48 -16.76 -10.67
N ALA A 330 45.39 -17.49 -10.92
CA ALA A 330 45.44 -18.77 -11.63
C ALA A 330 46.05 -18.63 -13.03
N LYS A 331 45.78 -17.52 -13.73
CA LYS A 331 46.39 -17.25 -15.04
C LYS A 331 47.92 -17.14 -14.94
N TYR A 332 48.45 -16.48 -13.91
CA TYR A 332 49.90 -16.38 -13.68
C TYR A 332 50.55 -17.75 -13.44
N PHE A 333 49.94 -18.61 -12.62
CA PHE A 333 50.46 -19.96 -12.35
C PHE A 333 50.32 -20.94 -13.53
N SER A 334 49.36 -20.71 -14.44
CA SER A 334 49.16 -21.52 -15.64
C SER A 334 50.04 -21.13 -16.83
N THR A 335 50.75 -20.00 -16.75
CA THR A 335 51.67 -19.59 -17.81
C THR A 335 52.91 -20.48 -17.78
N PRO A 336 53.23 -21.23 -18.85
CA PRO A 336 54.41 -22.09 -18.86
C PRO A 336 55.65 -21.21 -18.69
N SER A 337 56.51 -21.55 -17.73
CA SER A 337 57.85 -20.97 -17.65
C SER A 337 58.55 -21.27 -18.97
N LYS A 338 58.77 -20.25 -19.81
CA LYS A 338 59.74 -20.38 -20.89
C LYS A 338 61.09 -20.65 -20.24
N GLY A 339 61.49 -21.92 -20.24
CA GLY A 339 62.85 -22.32 -19.90
C GLY A 339 63.79 -21.57 -20.84
N PHE A 340 64.68 -20.77 -20.25
CA PHE A 340 65.80 -20.18 -20.95
C PHE A 340 66.93 -21.21 -21.08
#